data_AF-A0A117SUU7-F1
#
_entry.id   AF-A0A117SUU7-F1
#
_cell.length_a   1.000
_cell.length_b   1.000
_cell.length_c   1.000
_cell.angle_alpha   90.00
_cell.angle_beta   90.00
_cell.angle_gamma   90.00
#
_symmetry.space_group_name_H-M   'P 1'
#
loop_
_entity.id
_entity.type
_entity.pdbx_description
1 polymer ?
#
loop_
_entity_poly.entity_id
_entity_poly.type
_entity_poly.pdbx_seq_one_letter_code
_entity_poly.pdbx_strand_id
1 'polypeptide(L)'
;MGFYILFILSIPIAASLAITLANEVRASKGRPWFMGRQVNDAAYMVLTLLMALGAFLITPIYDARIALASLLLLASAVMINRLGSSYSLTNVNVGEFLRKMAVAVALFSLASLFGLAYRPLTYPFAISALAALALSFTALINAQPGRGIGNAVLYLKDSYGGIVAAFFGLGLFYMALAIPKPPAYNIYILAVSIVLTLVLVTYISYRAYTVASSDVEKMAEEVYEAHRREVKVIQVPELKYFNEAVDEFVKYGRKDKLLTYLAYMMASGGFEYNEVLEVLAELIDYQYSPNKLYDRFSIEEEITRRINMVNNVLNMMAQYEEDKVHSGYGRV
;
A
#
# COMPACT_ATOMS: atom_id res chain seq x y z
N MET A 1 46.88 -19.93 -10.72
CA MET A 1 45.75 -20.21 -9.82
C MET A 1 44.37 -19.90 -10.42
N GLY A 2 44.18 -18.85 -11.24
CA GLY A 2 42.84 -18.47 -11.75
C GLY A 2 42.11 -19.51 -12.62
N PHE A 3 42.82 -20.30 -13.43
CA PHE A 3 42.21 -21.33 -14.30
C PHE A 3 41.62 -22.51 -13.52
N TYR A 4 42.21 -22.91 -12.39
CA TYR A 4 41.68 -23.99 -11.55
C TYR A 4 40.36 -23.59 -10.87
N ILE A 5 40.16 -22.31 -10.58
CA ILE A 5 38.95 -21.81 -9.93
C ILE A 5 37.80 -21.66 -10.94
N LEU A 6 38.10 -21.25 -12.20
CA LEU A 6 37.13 -21.32 -13.30
C LEU A 6 36.68 -22.77 -13.57
N PHE A 7 37.57 -23.74 -13.42
CA PHE A 7 37.26 -25.17 -13.52
C PHE A 7 36.45 -25.68 -12.32
N ILE A 8 36.75 -25.22 -11.09
CA ILE A 8 35.99 -25.53 -9.88
C ILE A 8 34.59 -24.90 -9.91
N LEU A 9 34.42 -23.73 -10.55
CA LEU A 9 33.12 -23.06 -10.72
C LEU A 9 32.34 -23.57 -11.95
N SER A 10 33.01 -24.08 -12.99
CA SER A 10 32.32 -24.71 -14.13
C SER A 10 31.72 -26.07 -13.77
N ILE A 11 32.27 -26.79 -12.78
CA ILE A 11 31.72 -28.04 -12.25
C ILE A 11 30.30 -27.87 -11.69
N PRO A 12 30.00 -26.92 -10.79
CA PRO A 12 28.63 -26.67 -10.34
C PRO A 12 27.73 -26.12 -11.46
N ILE A 13 28.26 -25.37 -12.45
CA ILE A 13 27.48 -24.94 -13.63
C ILE A 13 27.08 -26.15 -14.50
N ALA A 14 28.03 -27.04 -14.80
CA ALA A 14 27.80 -28.25 -15.60
C ALA A 14 26.93 -29.27 -14.84
N ALA A 15 27.15 -29.43 -13.54
CA ALA A 15 26.30 -30.24 -12.66
C ALA A 15 24.89 -29.64 -12.58
N SER A 16 24.76 -28.32 -12.47
CA SER A 16 23.48 -27.61 -12.48
C SER A 16 22.74 -27.85 -13.80
N LEU A 17 23.41 -27.66 -14.94
CA LEU A 17 22.86 -27.91 -16.28
C LEU A 17 22.43 -29.37 -16.46
N ALA A 18 23.25 -30.32 -16.02
CA ALA A 18 22.94 -31.74 -16.04
C ALA A 18 21.74 -32.09 -15.12
N ILE A 19 21.61 -31.45 -13.96
CA ILE A 19 20.47 -31.63 -13.06
C ILE A 19 19.19 -31.02 -13.66
N THR A 20 19.25 -29.88 -14.36
CA THR A 20 18.10 -29.32 -15.10
C THR A 20 17.60 -30.29 -16.17
N LEU A 21 18.51 -30.82 -17.00
CA LEU A 21 18.18 -31.80 -18.02
C LEU A 21 17.62 -33.09 -17.40
N ALA A 22 18.22 -33.58 -16.31
CA ALA A 22 17.76 -34.77 -15.60
C ALA A 22 16.39 -34.58 -14.91
N ASN A 23 16.11 -33.38 -14.40
CA ASN A 23 14.83 -33.07 -13.76
C ASN A 23 13.71 -32.80 -14.77
N GLU A 24 14.01 -32.26 -15.96
CA GLU A 24 13.06 -32.23 -17.08
C GLU A 24 12.73 -33.66 -17.55
N VAL A 25 13.72 -34.55 -17.60
CA VAL A 25 13.50 -35.97 -17.89
C VAL A 25 12.68 -36.67 -16.78
N ARG A 26 12.90 -36.36 -15.49
CA ARG A 26 12.09 -36.91 -14.39
C ARG A 26 10.68 -36.32 -14.29
N ALA A 27 10.49 -35.07 -14.70
CA ALA A 27 9.18 -34.42 -14.76
C ALA A 27 8.21 -35.13 -15.71
N SER A 28 8.72 -35.91 -16.67
CA SER A 28 7.90 -36.79 -17.52
C SER A 28 7.25 -37.99 -16.78
N LYS A 29 7.58 -38.24 -15.50
CA LYS A 29 7.20 -39.46 -14.75
C LYS A 29 6.38 -39.25 -13.46
N GLY A 30 5.49 -38.27 -13.40
CA GLY A 30 4.27 -38.36 -12.56
C GLY A 30 4.34 -37.99 -11.06
N ARG A 31 5.29 -37.18 -10.59
CA ARG A 31 5.22 -36.55 -9.24
C ARG A 31 4.55 -35.17 -9.32
N PRO A 32 3.93 -34.65 -8.23
CA PRO A 32 3.36 -33.30 -8.23
C PRO A 32 4.48 -32.29 -8.53
N TRP A 33 4.45 -31.80 -9.76
CA TRP A 33 5.55 -31.12 -10.46
C TRP A 33 6.01 -29.83 -9.77
N PHE A 34 5.13 -29.20 -8.99
CA PHE A 34 5.33 -27.87 -8.42
C PHE A 34 6.33 -27.83 -7.25
N MET A 35 6.27 -28.77 -6.29
CA MET A 35 7.17 -28.75 -5.11
C MET A 35 8.62 -29.12 -5.47
N GLY A 36 8.81 -30.11 -6.34
CA GLY A 36 10.15 -30.49 -6.81
C GLY A 36 10.81 -29.38 -7.65
N ARG A 37 10.01 -28.66 -8.44
CA ARG A 37 10.47 -27.49 -9.21
C ARG A 37 10.87 -26.33 -8.31
N GLN A 38 10.07 -26.01 -7.29
CA GLN A 38 10.36 -24.91 -6.34
C GLN A 38 11.67 -25.14 -5.57
N VAL A 39 11.88 -26.35 -5.03
CA VAL A 39 13.11 -26.69 -4.29
C VAL A 39 14.34 -26.62 -5.20
N ASN A 40 14.22 -27.08 -6.45
CA ASN A 40 15.32 -27.05 -7.41
C ASN A 40 15.64 -25.60 -7.84
N ASP A 41 14.63 -24.82 -8.20
CA ASP A 41 14.75 -23.40 -8.57
C ASP A 41 15.39 -22.58 -7.40
N ALA A 42 15.02 -22.87 -6.15
CA ALA A 42 15.58 -22.23 -4.96
C ALA A 42 17.06 -22.61 -4.73
N ALA A 43 17.41 -23.88 -4.90
CA ALA A 43 18.80 -24.34 -4.80
C ALA A 43 19.69 -23.66 -5.86
N TYR A 44 19.21 -23.51 -7.09
CA TYR A 44 19.93 -22.79 -8.15
C TYR A 44 20.08 -21.30 -7.88
N MET A 45 19.03 -20.66 -7.38
CA MET A 45 19.10 -19.26 -6.95
C MET A 45 20.19 -19.07 -5.88
N VAL A 46 20.18 -19.89 -4.83
CA VAL A 46 21.18 -19.82 -3.75
C VAL A 46 22.59 -20.07 -4.28
N LEU A 47 22.75 -21.08 -5.14
CA LEU A 47 24.06 -21.41 -5.73
C LEU A 47 24.60 -20.26 -6.59
N THR A 48 23.78 -19.66 -7.46
CA THR A 48 24.20 -18.52 -8.29
C THR A 48 24.55 -17.28 -7.46
N LEU A 49 23.82 -17.01 -6.36
CA LEU A 49 24.14 -15.94 -5.43
C LEU A 49 25.48 -16.18 -4.70
N LEU A 50 25.70 -17.40 -4.23
CA LEU A 50 26.98 -17.79 -3.62
C LEU A 50 28.14 -17.68 -4.62
N MET A 51 27.91 -18.02 -5.90
CA MET A 51 28.89 -17.82 -6.96
C MET A 51 29.17 -16.34 -7.20
N ALA A 52 28.15 -15.47 -7.23
CA ALA A 52 28.34 -14.03 -7.37
C ALA A 52 29.20 -13.46 -6.22
N LEU A 53 28.93 -13.91 -5.00
CA LEU A 53 29.68 -13.52 -3.81
C LEU A 53 31.12 -14.06 -3.84
N GLY A 54 31.32 -15.32 -4.23
CA GLY A 54 32.65 -15.91 -4.41
C GLY A 54 33.47 -15.22 -5.51
N ALA A 55 32.86 -14.94 -6.66
CA ALA A 55 33.43 -14.15 -7.74
C ALA A 55 33.90 -12.77 -7.27
N PHE A 56 33.09 -12.11 -6.45
CA PHE A 56 33.42 -10.81 -5.87
C PHE A 56 34.62 -10.87 -4.91
N LEU A 57 34.71 -11.93 -4.09
CA LEU A 57 35.78 -12.05 -3.10
C LEU A 57 37.13 -12.46 -3.70
N ILE A 58 37.12 -13.26 -4.77
CA ILE A 58 38.33 -13.94 -5.28
C ILE A 58 38.98 -13.17 -6.44
N THR A 59 38.23 -12.35 -7.19
CA THR A 59 38.77 -11.65 -8.36
C THR A 59 39.62 -10.46 -7.91
N PRO A 60 40.94 -10.43 -8.17
CA PRO A 60 41.82 -9.38 -7.64
C PRO A 60 41.68 -8.05 -8.39
N ILE A 61 41.27 -8.09 -9.66
CA ILE A 61 41.08 -6.90 -10.50
C ILE A 61 39.70 -6.32 -10.22
N TYR A 62 39.64 -5.05 -9.80
CA TYR A 62 38.40 -4.38 -9.39
C TYR A 62 37.32 -4.38 -10.50
N ASP A 63 37.66 -4.00 -11.73
CA ASP A 63 36.68 -3.94 -12.82
C ASP A 63 36.18 -5.33 -13.22
N ALA A 64 37.09 -6.30 -13.32
CA ALA A 64 36.73 -7.69 -13.62
C ALA A 64 35.87 -8.30 -12.51
N ARG A 65 36.15 -7.96 -11.25
CA ARG A 65 35.39 -8.38 -10.07
C ARG A 65 33.95 -7.89 -10.14
N ILE A 66 33.76 -6.60 -10.42
CA ILE A 66 32.43 -6.00 -10.53
C ILE A 66 31.69 -6.55 -11.75
N ALA A 67 32.35 -6.68 -12.90
CA ALA A 67 31.75 -7.21 -14.11
C ALA A 67 31.25 -8.65 -13.89
N LEU A 68 32.11 -9.53 -13.35
CA LEU A 68 31.79 -10.94 -13.11
C LEU A 68 30.67 -11.08 -12.07
N ALA A 69 30.75 -10.35 -10.95
CA ALA A 69 29.71 -10.38 -9.91
C ALA A 69 28.36 -9.87 -10.44
N SER A 70 28.37 -8.81 -11.24
CA SER A 70 27.14 -8.23 -11.81
C SER A 70 26.50 -9.14 -12.86
N LEU A 71 27.30 -9.82 -13.69
CA LEU A 71 26.79 -10.84 -14.62
C LEU A 71 26.15 -12.03 -13.89
N LEU A 72 26.77 -12.48 -12.80
CA LEU A 72 26.22 -13.55 -11.97
C LEU A 72 24.95 -13.11 -11.23
N LEU A 73 24.88 -11.88 -10.72
CA LEU A 73 23.66 -11.32 -10.15
C LEU A 73 22.54 -11.18 -11.19
N LEU A 74 22.85 -10.83 -12.44
CA LEU A 74 21.88 -10.81 -13.52
C LEU A 74 21.34 -12.22 -13.81
N ALA A 75 22.21 -13.24 -13.80
CA ALA A 75 21.77 -14.64 -13.88
C ALA A 75 20.90 -15.04 -12.68
N SER A 76 21.26 -14.62 -11.46
CA SER A 76 20.44 -14.82 -10.27
C SER A 76 19.07 -14.14 -10.40
N ALA A 77 18.98 -12.95 -10.99
CA ALA A 77 17.69 -12.28 -11.24
C ALA A 77 16.75 -13.13 -12.11
N VAL A 78 17.27 -13.77 -13.16
CA VAL A 78 16.49 -14.71 -13.98
C VAL A 78 15.99 -15.90 -13.14
N MET A 79 16.85 -16.44 -12.27
CA MET A 79 16.48 -17.55 -11.39
C MET A 79 15.46 -17.14 -10.32
N ILE A 80 15.57 -15.94 -9.75
CA ILE A 80 14.59 -15.38 -8.81
C ILE A 80 13.24 -15.22 -9.50
N ASN A 81 13.20 -14.71 -10.74
CA ASN A 81 11.97 -14.55 -11.51
C ASN A 81 11.32 -15.91 -11.83
N ARG A 82 12.13 -16.91 -12.20
CA ARG A 82 11.68 -18.28 -12.42
C ARG A 82 11.10 -18.89 -11.14
N LEU A 83 11.81 -18.75 -10.02
CA LEU A 83 11.35 -19.18 -8.70
C LEU A 83 10.03 -18.50 -8.32
N GLY A 84 9.92 -17.18 -8.52
CA GLY A 84 8.69 -16.43 -8.28
C GLY A 84 7.51 -16.91 -9.15
N SER A 85 7.76 -17.29 -10.40
CA SER A 85 6.75 -17.89 -11.28
C SER A 85 6.32 -19.28 -10.81
N SER A 86 7.23 -20.05 -10.21
CA SER A 86 6.91 -21.33 -9.58
C SER A 86 6.12 -21.13 -8.27
N TYR A 87 6.43 -20.10 -7.48
CA TYR A 87 5.72 -19.77 -6.24
C TYR A 87 4.35 -19.14 -6.46
N SER A 88 4.11 -18.42 -7.56
CA SER A 88 2.80 -17.81 -7.83
C SER A 88 1.66 -18.84 -7.97
N LEU A 89 2.01 -20.12 -8.18
CA LEU A 89 1.07 -21.23 -8.27
C LEU A 89 0.58 -21.71 -6.89
N THR A 90 1.37 -21.48 -5.83
CA THR A 90 1.04 -21.91 -4.45
C THR A 90 0.79 -20.72 -3.53
N ASN A 91 1.51 -19.62 -3.72
CA ASN A 91 1.36 -18.37 -2.99
C ASN A 91 1.62 -17.18 -3.93
N VAL A 92 0.54 -16.57 -4.40
CA VAL A 92 0.56 -15.46 -5.37
C VAL A 92 1.40 -14.29 -4.85
N ASN A 93 1.25 -13.90 -3.57
CA ASN A 93 1.96 -12.77 -2.98
C ASN A 93 3.47 -12.98 -2.92
N VAL A 94 3.93 -14.17 -2.52
CA VAL A 94 5.36 -14.52 -2.50
C VAL A 94 5.92 -14.62 -3.92
N GLY A 95 5.16 -15.20 -4.84
CA GLY A 95 5.55 -15.29 -6.25
C GLY A 95 5.72 -13.91 -6.89
N GLU A 96 4.77 -12.99 -6.66
CA GLU A 96 4.82 -11.63 -7.16
C GLU A 96 5.96 -10.82 -6.53
N PHE A 97 6.19 -10.97 -5.22
CA PHE A 97 7.33 -10.37 -4.52
C PHE A 97 8.66 -10.77 -5.17
N LEU A 98 8.88 -12.08 -5.38
CA LEU A 98 10.10 -12.58 -5.99
C LEU A 98 10.28 -12.06 -7.42
N ARG A 99 9.21 -12.02 -8.22
CA ARG A 99 9.27 -11.50 -9.60
C ARG A 99 9.62 -9.99 -9.62
N LYS A 100 9.07 -9.19 -8.70
CA LYS A 100 9.41 -7.76 -8.57
C LYS A 100 10.84 -7.57 -8.03
N MET A 101 11.25 -8.38 -7.04
CA MET A 101 12.61 -8.38 -6.52
C MET A 101 13.65 -8.75 -7.59
N ALA A 102 13.33 -9.68 -8.49
CA ALA A 102 14.19 -10.02 -9.63
C ALA A 102 14.47 -8.80 -10.52
N VAL A 103 13.47 -7.94 -10.76
CA VAL A 103 13.66 -6.69 -11.51
C VAL A 103 14.61 -5.75 -10.78
N ALA A 104 14.48 -5.61 -9.46
CA ALA A 104 15.39 -4.80 -8.65
C ALA A 104 16.85 -5.30 -8.73
N VAL A 105 17.05 -6.61 -8.61
CA VAL A 105 18.38 -7.24 -8.73
C VAL A 105 18.96 -7.06 -10.14
N ALA A 106 18.13 -7.21 -11.18
CA ALA A 106 18.55 -7.00 -12.56
C ALA A 106 18.96 -5.54 -12.80
N LEU A 107 18.17 -4.57 -12.37
CA LEU A 107 18.48 -3.14 -12.49
C LEU A 107 19.77 -2.78 -11.72
N PHE A 108 19.95 -3.30 -10.51
CA PHE A 108 21.18 -3.09 -9.75
C PHE A 108 22.43 -3.67 -10.44
N SER A 109 22.28 -4.86 -11.04
CA SER A 109 23.33 -5.50 -11.84
C SER A 109 23.69 -4.67 -13.07
N LEU A 110 22.67 -4.15 -13.78
CA LEU A 110 22.87 -3.25 -14.91
C LEU A 110 23.53 -1.94 -14.48
N ALA A 111 23.14 -1.36 -13.34
CA ALA A 111 23.78 -0.14 -12.81
C ALA A 111 25.29 -0.34 -12.63
N SER A 112 25.68 -1.49 -12.09
CA SER A 112 27.08 -1.85 -11.88
C SER A 112 27.83 -2.06 -13.21
N LEU A 113 27.23 -2.77 -14.17
CA LEU A 113 27.83 -3.00 -15.49
C LEU A 113 27.99 -1.71 -16.30
N PHE A 114 26.94 -0.90 -16.39
CA PHE A 114 27.00 0.37 -17.10
C PHE A 114 27.90 1.39 -16.40
N GLY A 115 27.99 1.33 -15.07
CA GLY A 115 28.92 2.15 -14.28
C GLY A 115 30.39 1.89 -14.59
N LEU A 116 30.74 0.65 -14.98
CA LEU A 116 32.09 0.32 -15.46
C LEU A 116 32.39 0.96 -16.82
N ALA A 117 31.40 1.01 -17.72
CA ALA A 117 31.55 1.64 -19.03
C ALA A 117 31.59 3.18 -18.92
N TYR A 118 30.65 3.75 -18.17
CA TYR A 118 30.57 5.19 -17.92
C TYR A 118 29.85 5.44 -16.60
N ARG A 119 30.58 5.90 -15.57
CA ARG A 119 30.06 6.09 -14.20
C ARG A 119 28.70 6.80 -14.10
N PRO A 120 28.41 7.86 -14.89
CA PRO A 120 27.09 8.49 -14.86
C PRO A 120 25.93 7.58 -15.27
N LEU A 121 26.15 6.53 -16.07
CA LEU A 121 25.09 5.57 -16.42
C LEU A 121 24.65 4.71 -15.23
N THR A 122 25.36 4.72 -14.10
CA THR A 122 24.91 4.00 -12.90
C THR A 122 23.57 4.56 -12.38
N TYR A 123 23.36 5.87 -12.45
CA TYR A 123 22.26 6.55 -11.74
C TYR A 123 20.84 6.14 -12.20
N PRO A 124 20.50 6.08 -13.50
CA PRO A 124 19.17 5.65 -13.96
C PRO A 124 18.79 4.25 -13.45
N PHE A 125 19.74 3.32 -13.50
CA PHE A 125 19.52 1.93 -13.09
C PHE A 125 19.55 1.77 -11.56
N ALA A 126 20.43 2.47 -10.85
CA ALA A 126 20.51 2.37 -9.39
C ALA A 126 19.27 2.95 -8.69
N ILE A 127 18.80 4.12 -9.15
CA ILE A 127 17.61 4.77 -8.57
C ILE A 127 16.35 3.95 -8.85
N SER A 128 16.20 3.42 -10.07
CA SER A 128 15.09 2.52 -10.39
C SER A 128 15.19 1.18 -9.67
N ALA A 129 16.39 0.63 -9.43
CA ALA A 129 16.58 -0.58 -8.62
C ALA A 129 16.11 -0.39 -7.17
N LEU A 130 16.41 0.76 -6.55
CA LEU A 130 15.95 1.08 -5.20
C LEU A 130 14.42 1.21 -5.14
N ALA A 131 13.81 1.91 -6.11
CA ALA A 131 12.36 2.02 -6.21
C ALA A 131 11.69 0.66 -6.42
N ALA A 132 12.23 -0.16 -7.33
CA ALA A 132 11.78 -1.53 -7.58
C ALA A 132 11.86 -2.40 -6.33
N LEU A 133 12.96 -2.30 -5.57
CA LEU A 133 13.15 -3.03 -4.32
C LEU A 133 12.11 -2.61 -3.27
N ALA A 134 11.95 -1.30 -3.03
CA ALA A 134 10.98 -0.78 -2.06
C ALA A 134 9.55 -1.20 -2.43
N LEU A 135 9.16 -1.09 -3.70
CA LEU A 135 7.84 -1.47 -4.17
C LEU A 135 7.62 -2.98 -4.21
N SER A 136 8.68 -3.81 -4.28
CA SER A 136 8.53 -5.26 -4.26
C SER A 136 7.84 -5.75 -2.98
N PHE A 137 8.12 -5.11 -1.83
CA PHE A 137 7.51 -5.46 -0.54
C PHE A 137 5.99 -5.25 -0.51
N THR A 138 5.45 -4.38 -1.36
CA THR A 138 3.99 -4.21 -1.46
C THR A 138 3.30 -5.52 -1.82
N ALA A 139 3.95 -6.39 -2.61
CA ALA A 139 3.45 -7.71 -3.00
C ALA A 139 3.19 -8.65 -1.81
N LEU A 140 3.98 -8.53 -0.73
CA LEU A 140 3.82 -9.35 0.48
C LEU A 140 2.65 -8.91 1.36
N ILE A 141 2.18 -7.68 1.18
CA ILE A 141 0.99 -7.19 1.88
C ILE A 141 -0.23 -7.86 1.27
N ASN A 142 -0.99 -8.57 2.09
CA ASN A 142 -2.26 -9.19 1.70
C ASN A 142 -3.35 -8.11 1.61
N ALA A 143 -3.25 -7.30 0.57
CA ALA A 143 -4.19 -6.24 0.26
C ALA A 143 -5.45 -6.82 -0.37
N GLN A 144 -6.61 -6.50 0.22
CA GLN A 144 -7.91 -6.84 -0.34
C GLN A 144 -8.66 -5.56 -0.66
N PRO A 145 -9.42 -5.52 -1.77
CA PRO A 145 -10.27 -4.38 -2.06
C PRO A 145 -11.25 -4.13 -0.91
N GLY A 146 -11.37 -2.87 -0.48
CA GLY A 146 -12.30 -2.52 0.59
C GLY A 146 -11.90 -3.02 1.98
N ARG A 147 -10.60 -3.23 2.27
CA ARG A 147 -10.09 -3.45 3.64
C ARG A 147 -8.88 -2.56 3.94
N GLY A 148 -9.08 -1.59 4.83
CA GLY A 148 -8.04 -0.63 5.27
C GLY A 148 -7.28 0.02 4.10
N ILE A 149 -5.95 -0.03 4.15
CA ILE A 149 -5.05 0.54 3.11
C ILE A 149 -4.98 -0.36 1.84
N GLY A 150 -5.88 -1.34 1.71
CA GLY A 150 -5.89 -2.36 0.66
C GLY A 150 -5.82 -1.80 -0.76
N ASN A 151 -6.69 -0.86 -1.14
CA ASN A 151 -6.65 -0.32 -2.51
C ASN A 151 -5.44 0.58 -2.78
N ALA A 152 -4.88 1.27 -1.77
CA ALA A 152 -3.65 2.02 -1.96
C ALA A 152 -2.46 1.08 -2.23
N VAL A 153 -2.40 -0.06 -1.53
CA VAL A 153 -1.41 -1.10 -1.81
C VAL A 153 -1.63 -1.72 -3.19
N LEU A 154 -2.89 -1.99 -3.59
CA LEU A 154 -3.20 -2.49 -4.93
C LEU A 154 -2.80 -1.49 -6.03
N TYR A 155 -3.06 -0.19 -5.84
CA TYR A 155 -2.59 0.86 -6.74
C TYR A 155 -1.06 0.83 -6.93
N LEU A 156 -0.30 0.69 -5.84
CA LEU A 156 1.15 0.57 -5.90
C LEU A 156 1.60 -0.73 -6.56
N LYS A 157 0.88 -1.85 -6.36
CA LYS A 157 1.15 -3.13 -7.03
C LYS A 157 0.96 -3.03 -8.53
N ASP A 158 -0.15 -2.44 -8.97
CA ASP A 158 -0.55 -2.34 -10.38
C ASP A 158 0.26 -1.27 -11.14
N SER A 159 0.59 -0.17 -10.47
CA SER A 159 1.40 0.91 -11.04
C SER A 159 2.91 0.66 -10.97
N TYR A 160 3.33 -0.51 -10.49
CA TYR A 160 4.74 -0.85 -10.23
C TYR A 160 5.67 -0.47 -11.40
N GLY A 161 5.36 -0.93 -12.61
CA GLY A 161 6.19 -0.66 -13.79
C GLY A 161 6.29 0.82 -14.14
N GLY A 162 5.16 1.54 -14.04
CA GLY A 162 5.11 2.98 -14.29
C GLY A 162 5.90 3.80 -13.27
N ILE A 163 5.81 3.44 -11.98
CA ILE A 163 6.59 4.10 -10.93
C ILE A 163 8.08 3.82 -11.13
N VAL A 164 8.48 2.56 -11.34
CA VAL A 164 9.90 2.20 -11.59
C VAL A 164 10.46 2.94 -12.81
N ALA A 165 9.68 3.06 -13.89
CA ALA A 165 10.07 3.83 -15.08
C ALA A 165 10.21 5.34 -14.80
N ALA A 166 9.33 5.92 -13.97
CA ALA A 166 9.45 7.31 -13.55
C ALA A 166 10.73 7.55 -12.74
N PHE A 167 11.10 6.64 -11.83
CA PHE A 167 12.37 6.69 -11.09
C PHE A 167 13.59 6.51 -11.99
N PHE A 168 13.49 5.69 -13.05
CA PHE A 168 14.52 5.62 -14.10
C PHE A 168 14.70 6.99 -14.78
N GLY A 169 13.59 7.65 -15.14
CA GLY A 169 13.59 9.02 -15.68
C GLY A 169 14.26 10.02 -14.75
N LEU A 170 13.96 9.99 -13.44
CA LEU A 170 14.65 10.79 -12.43
C LEU A 170 16.15 10.52 -12.42
N GLY A 171 16.57 9.25 -12.55
CA GLY A 171 17.98 8.92 -12.60
C GLY A 171 18.70 9.38 -13.86
N LEU A 172 18.01 9.67 -14.97
CA LEU A 172 18.62 10.38 -16.12
C LEU A 172 19.00 11.82 -15.77
N PHE A 173 18.24 12.50 -14.90
CA PHE A 173 18.62 13.83 -14.41
C PHE A 173 19.85 13.76 -13.51
N TYR A 174 19.93 12.75 -12.64
CA TYR A 174 21.13 12.50 -11.83
C TYR A 174 22.35 12.13 -12.67
N MET A 175 22.15 11.31 -13.72
CA MET A 175 23.19 11.05 -14.72
C MET A 175 23.66 12.36 -15.32
N ALA A 176 22.74 13.21 -15.80
CA ALA A 176 23.08 14.49 -16.38
C ALA A 176 23.88 15.35 -15.40
N LEU A 177 23.52 15.41 -14.10
CA LEU A 177 24.27 16.11 -13.06
C LEU A 177 25.71 15.61 -12.88
N ALA A 178 25.95 14.31 -13.04
CA ALA A 178 27.26 13.70 -12.88
C ALA A 178 28.21 13.91 -14.08
N ILE A 179 27.69 14.36 -15.23
CA ILE A 179 28.52 14.69 -16.40
C ILE A 179 29.23 16.03 -16.15
N PRO A 180 30.58 16.11 -16.30
CA PRO A 180 31.32 17.35 -16.13
C PRO A 180 30.79 18.46 -17.05
N LYS A 181 30.36 19.58 -16.45
CA LYS A 181 29.81 20.74 -17.18
C LYS A 181 29.95 22.02 -16.34
N PRO A 182 29.74 23.21 -16.92
CA PRO A 182 29.79 24.46 -16.17
C PRO A 182 28.79 24.49 -15.00
N PRO A 183 29.18 25.04 -13.82
CA PRO A 183 28.35 25.03 -12.61
C PRO A 183 26.95 25.63 -12.78
N ALA A 184 26.81 26.65 -13.64
CA ALA A 184 25.52 27.28 -13.93
C ALA A 184 24.47 26.27 -14.45
N TYR A 185 24.87 25.33 -15.32
CA TYR A 185 23.96 24.31 -15.83
C TYR A 185 23.56 23.27 -14.78
N ASN A 186 24.43 23.01 -13.79
CA ASN A 186 24.08 22.11 -12.68
C ASN A 186 22.97 22.67 -11.82
N ILE A 187 22.94 24.00 -11.60
CA ILE A 187 21.87 24.65 -10.82
C ILE A 187 20.52 24.45 -11.51
N TYR A 188 20.43 24.68 -12.83
CA TYR A 188 19.18 24.50 -13.58
C TYR A 188 18.71 23.03 -13.58
N ILE A 189 19.62 22.09 -13.82
CA ILE A 189 19.27 20.66 -13.84
C ILE A 189 18.85 20.18 -12.45
N LEU A 190 19.52 20.66 -11.40
CA LEU A 190 19.16 20.34 -10.02
C LEU A 190 17.78 20.91 -9.66
N ALA A 191 17.50 22.17 -10.00
CA ALA A 191 16.19 22.79 -9.79
C ALA A 191 15.07 22.00 -10.49
N VAL A 192 15.25 21.66 -11.77
CA VAL A 192 14.29 20.84 -12.54
C VAL A 192 14.11 19.46 -11.89
N SER A 193 15.20 18.81 -11.47
CA SER A 193 15.14 17.49 -10.84
C SER A 193 14.36 17.51 -9.51
N ILE A 194 14.53 18.56 -8.70
CA ILE A 194 13.79 18.74 -7.45
C ILE A 194 12.31 18.93 -7.73
N VAL A 195 11.96 19.81 -8.68
CA VAL A 195 10.56 20.06 -9.06
C VAL A 195 9.90 18.78 -9.57
N LEU A 196 10.56 18.04 -10.47
CA LEU A 196 10.04 16.77 -10.99
C LEU A 196 9.89 15.72 -9.90
N THR A 197 10.85 15.64 -8.97
CA THR A 197 10.77 14.70 -7.84
C THR A 197 9.59 15.05 -6.93
N LEU A 198 9.41 16.33 -6.60
CA LEU A 198 8.27 16.80 -5.81
C LEU A 198 6.95 16.49 -6.50
N VAL A 199 6.80 16.84 -7.78
CA VAL A 199 5.60 16.54 -8.56
C VAL A 199 5.32 15.04 -8.59
N LEU A 200 6.34 14.21 -8.80
CA LEU A 200 6.18 12.76 -8.83
C LEU A 200 5.75 12.20 -7.48
N VAL A 201 6.43 12.58 -6.39
CA VAL A 201 6.11 12.11 -5.04
C VAL A 201 4.72 12.58 -4.62
N THR A 202 4.41 13.87 -4.83
CA THR A 202 3.08 14.42 -4.55
C THR A 202 2.00 13.71 -5.35
N TYR A 203 2.23 13.43 -6.64
CA TYR A 203 1.26 12.71 -7.48
C TYR A 203 1.02 11.28 -6.99
N ILE A 204 2.08 10.52 -6.69
CA ILE A 204 1.96 9.14 -6.18
C ILE A 204 1.26 9.14 -4.82
N SER A 205 1.66 10.02 -3.90
CA SER A 205 1.05 10.14 -2.57
C SER A 205 -0.41 10.58 -2.66
N TYR A 206 -0.74 11.56 -3.50
CA TYR A 206 -2.11 12.00 -3.72
C TYR A 206 -2.98 10.89 -4.30
N ARG A 207 -2.50 10.16 -5.31
CA ARG A 207 -3.24 9.03 -5.89
C ARG A 207 -3.45 7.93 -4.86
N ALA A 208 -2.42 7.54 -4.12
CA ALA A 208 -2.54 6.56 -3.05
C ALA A 208 -3.54 7.00 -1.96
N TYR A 209 -3.52 8.29 -1.59
CA TYR A 209 -4.44 8.86 -0.61
C TYR A 209 -5.89 8.87 -1.11
N THR A 210 -6.15 9.37 -2.32
CA THR A 210 -7.51 9.42 -2.90
C THR A 210 -8.14 8.04 -3.04
N VAL A 211 -7.32 7.04 -3.36
CA VAL A 211 -7.76 5.65 -3.45
C VAL A 211 -8.06 5.08 -2.05
N ALA A 212 -7.24 5.40 -1.05
CA ALA A 212 -7.50 4.99 0.34
C ALA A 212 -8.75 5.67 0.93
N SER A 213 -8.99 6.96 0.65
CA SER A 213 -10.12 7.69 1.20
C SER A 213 -11.46 7.20 0.64
N SER A 214 -11.52 6.89 -0.67
CA SER A 214 -12.74 6.34 -1.29
C SER A 214 -13.13 4.97 -0.71
N ASP A 215 -12.15 4.20 -0.24
CA ASP A 215 -12.40 2.90 0.38
C ASP A 215 -13.02 3.02 1.77
N VAL A 216 -12.51 3.96 2.58
CA VAL A 216 -13.07 4.23 3.90
C VAL A 216 -14.51 4.70 3.78
N GLU A 217 -14.82 5.54 2.80
CA GLU A 217 -16.19 5.98 2.53
C GLU A 217 -17.12 4.81 2.16
N LYS A 218 -16.69 3.94 1.23
CA LYS A 218 -17.48 2.75 0.85
C LYS A 218 -17.68 1.79 2.00
N MET A 219 -16.64 1.53 2.81
CA MET A 219 -16.76 0.69 4.00
C MET A 219 -17.71 1.28 5.03
N ALA A 220 -17.65 2.60 5.26
CA ALA A 220 -18.57 3.29 6.16
C ALA A 220 -20.02 3.17 5.66
N GLU A 221 -20.26 3.29 4.36
CA GLU A 221 -21.58 3.14 3.77
C GLU A 221 -22.11 1.71 3.87
N GLU A 222 -21.28 0.70 3.60
CA GLU A 222 -21.65 -0.72 3.76
C GLU A 222 -21.98 -1.08 5.21
N VAL A 223 -21.17 -0.63 6.17
CA VAL A 223 -21.38 -0.88 7.60
C VAL A 223 -22.62 -0.15 8.09
N TYR A 224 -22.85 1.08 7.63
CA TYR A 224 -24.07 1.81 7.95
C TYR A 224 -25.33 1.10 7.42
N GLU A 225 -25.35 0.69 6.15
CA GLU A 225 -26.52 -0.03 5.60
C GLU A 225 -26.82 -1.33 6.37
N ALA A 226 -25.78 -2.01 6.88
CA ALA A 226 -25.96 -3.19 7.73
C ALA A 226 -26.62 -2.86 9.08
N HIS A 227 -26.29 -1.71 9.69
CA HIS A 227 -26.80 -1.28 11.01
C HIS A 227 -27.94 -0.28 10.92
N ARG A 228 -28.42 0.04 9.71
CA ARG A 228 -29.44 1.07 9.47
C ARG A 228 -30.74 0.83 10.23
N ARG A 229 -31.08 -0.43 10.51
CA ARG A 229 -32.28 -0.81 11.29
C ARG A 229 -32.17 -0.53 12.79
N GLU A 230 -30.97 -0.26 13.29
CA GLU A 230 -30.71 0.02 14.71
C GLU A 230 -30.89 1.51 15.07
N VAL A 231 -30.95 2.36 14.05
CA VAL A 231 -31.31 3.77 14.20
C VAL A 231 -32.82 3.84 14.46
N LYS A 232 -33.24 4.23 15.66
CA LYS A 232 -34.67 4.30 16.07
C LYS A 232 -35.44 5.48 15.45
N VAL A 233 -35.03 5.94 14.27
CA VAL A 233 -35.65 7.06 13.58
C VAL A 233 -36.74 6.54 12.66
N ILE A 234 -37.99 6.94 12.91
CA ILE A 234 -39.11 6.64 12.02
C ILE A 234 -38.94 7.50 10.76
N GLN A 235 -38.75 6.87 9.61
CA GLN A 235 -38.59 7.56 8.33
C GLN A 235 -39.95 8.10 7.83
N VAL A 236 -40.36 9.24 8.39
CA VAL A 236 -41.55 9.97 7.93
C VAL A 236 -41.13 10.98 6.84
N PRO A 237 -41.89 11.14 5.74
CA PRO A 237 -41.56 12.10 4.67
C PRO A 237 -41.39 13.55 5.14
N GLU A 238 -42.09 13.92 6.20
CA GLU A 238 -42.06 15.25 6.83
C GLU A 238 -40.73 15.54 7.55
N LEU A 239 -39.96 14.50 7.87
CA LEU A 239 -38.66 14.58 8.55
C LEU A 239 -37.48 14.34 7.61
N LYS A 240 -37.65 14.56 6.30
CA LYS A 240 -36.59 14.31 5.30
C LYS A 240 -35.25 14.93 5.67
N TYR A 241 -35.23 16.21 6.06
CA TYR A 241 -34.00 16.92 6.42
C TYR A 241 -33.37 16.41 7.72
N PHE A 242 -34.18 15.95 8.66
CA PHE A 242 -33.70 15.29 9.88
C PHE A 242 -33.06 13.94 9.55
N ASN A 243 -33.71 13.12 8.72
CA ASN A 243 -33.19 11.83 8.28
C ASN A 243 -31.87 11.98 7.52
N GLU A 244 -31.77 12.98 6.64
CA GLU A 244 -30.51 13.32 5.95
C GLU A 244 -29.41 13.75 6.93
N ALA A 245 -29.74 14.54 7.96
CA ALA A 245 -28.79 14.96 8.97
C ALA A 245 -28.31 13.81 9.86
N VAL A 246 -29.20 12.86 10.22
CA VAL A 246 -28.84 11.64 10.93
C VAL A 246 -27.95 10.75 10.06
N ASP A 247 -28.29 10.57 8.78
CA ASP A 247 -27.50 9.79 7.83
C ASP A 247 -26.07 10.35 7.69
N GLU A 248 -25.95 11.67 7.48
CA GLU A 248 -24.66 12.34 7.37
C GLU A 248 -23.83 12.26 8.66
N PHE A 249 -24.46 12.37 9.83
CA PHE A 249 -23.77 12.23 11.11
C PHE A 249 -23.28 10.80 11.32
N VAL A 250 -24.15 9.80 11.16
CA VAL A 250 -23.78 8.40 11.44
C VAL A 250 -22.71 7.92 10.46
N LYS A 251 -22.87 8.16 9.15
CA LYS A 251 -21.90 7.74 8.12
C LYS A 251 -20.57 8.51 8.24
N TYR A 252 -20.63 9.83 8.31
CA TYR A 252 -19.45 10.68 8.10
C TYR A 252 -18.99 11.46 9.34
N GLY A 253 -19.68 11.35 10.47
CA GLY A 253 -19.37 12.09 11.70
C GLY A 253 -19.72 13.58 11.62
N ARG A 254 -20.47 14.01 10.59
CA ARG A 254 -20.84 15.42 10.37
C ARG A 254 -22.05 15.80 11.23
N LYS A 255 -21.78 16.42 12.38
CA LYS A 255 -22.81 16.71 13.39
C LYS A 255 -23.54 18.05 13.24
N ASP A 256 -23.00 18.99 12.47
CA ASP A 256 -23.46 20.39 12.48
C ASP A 256 -24.93 20.52 12.06
N LYS A 257 -25.33 19.83 10.99
CA LYS A 257 -26.72 19.82 10.52
C LYS A 257 -27.66 19.16 11.53
N LEU A 258 -27.23 18.05 12.13
CA LEU A 258 -28.01 17.31 13.11
C LEU A 258 -28.24 18.14 14.38
N LEU A 259 -27.18 18.76 14.91
CA LEU A 259 -27.26 19.67 16.06
C LEU A 259 -28.22 20.84 15.79
N THR A 260 -28.11 21.46 14.61
CA THR A 260 -28.96 22.60 14.24
C THR A 260 -30.43 22.19 14.18
N TYR A 261 -30.73 21.03 13.57
CA TYR A 261 -32.09 20.55 13.41
C TYR A 261 -32.72 20.14 14.75
N LEU A 262 -31.96 19.42 15.59
CA LEU A 262 -32.41 19.02 16.93
C LEU A 262 -32.64 20.23 17.84
N ALA A 263 -31.73 21.21 17.83
CA ALA A 263 -31.89 22.46 18.57
C ALA A 263 -33.15 23.22 18.13
N TYR A 264 -33.41 23.29 16.82
CA TYR A 264 -34.63 23.89 16.28
C TYR A 264 -35.91 23.15 16.72
N MET A 265 -35.92 21.81 16.66
CA MET A 265 -37.07 21.01 17.09
C MET A 265 -37.34 21.17 18.59
N MET A 266 -36.30 21.08 19.43
CA MET A 266 -36.45 21.25 20.89
C MET A 266 -36.90 22.67 21.27
N ALA A 267 -36.34 23.70 20.63
CA ALA A 267 -36.78 25.08 20.86
C ALA A 267 -38.26 25.27 20.45
N SER A 268 -38.68 24.65 19.35
CA SER A 268 -40.08 24.65 18.91
C SER A 268 -40.99 23.87 19.86
N GLY A 269 -40.47 22.85 20.52
CA GLY A 269 -41.14 22.06 21.57
C GLY A 269 -41.14 22.72 22.96
N GLY A 270 -40.60 23.94 23.09
CA GLY A 270 -40.61 24.69 24.36
C GLY A 270 -39.54 24.24 25.37
N PHE A 271 -38.43 23.66 24.89
CA PHE A 271 -37.26 23.41 25.72
C PHE A 271 -36.52 24.72 26.01
N GLU A 272 -36.07 24.88 27.26
CA GLU A 272 -35.20 26.01 27.64
C GLU A 272 -33.77 25.79 27.17
N TYR A 273 -33.00 26.87 27.04
CA TYR A 273 -31.62 26.83 26.54
C TYR A 273 -30.73 25.83 27.30
N ASN A 274 -30.85 25.75 28.62
CA ASN A 274 -30.05 24.83 29.43
C ASN A 274 -30.46 23.36 29.20
N GLU A 275 -31.76 23.10 29.02
CA GLU A 275 -32.28 21.76 28.69
C GLU A 275 -31.75 21.30 27.32
N VAL A 276 -31.73 22.21 26.33
CA VAL A 276 -31.17 21.94 25.00
C VAL A 276 -29.68 21.59 25.06
N LEU A 277 -28.90 22.32 25.85
CA LEU A 277 -27.47 22.04 26.03
C LEU A 277 -27.21 20.70 26.72
N GLU A 278 -28.01 20.35 27.73
CA GLU A 278 -27.88 19.09 28.45
C GLU A 278 -28.19 17.90 27.55
N VAL A 279 -29.30 17.96 26.80
CA VAL A 279 -29.73 16.89 25.89
C VAL A 279 -28.75 16.72 24.73
N LEU A 280 -28.14 17.80 24.23
CA LEU A 280 -27.18 17.74 23.11
C LEU A 280 -25.72 17.59 23.52
N ALA A 281 -25.40 17.53 24.82
CA ALA A 281 -24.02 17.54 25.31
C ALA A 281 -23.13 16.49 24.63
N GLU A 282 -23.64 15.26 24.50
CA GLU A 282 -22.91 14.15 23.88
C GLU A 282 -22.58 14.40 22.39
N LEU A 283 -23.49 15.03 21.65
CA LEU A 283 -23.26 15.46 20.27
C LEU A 283 -22.31 16.67 20.20
N ILE A 284 -22.45 17.65 21.11
CA ILE A 284 -21.60 18.85 21.17
C ILE A 284 -20.14 18.47 21.46
N ASP A 285 -19.90 17.50 22.33
CA ASP A 285 -18.56 17.05 22.70
C ASP A 285 -17.96 16.05 21.72
N TYR A 286 -18.76 15.49 20.80
CA TYR A 286 -18.27 14.54 19.81
C TYR A 286 -17.20 15.15 18.89
N GLN A 287 -15.99 14.62 18.94
CA GLN A 287 -14.93 14.98 17.99
C GLN A 287 -14.68 13.84 17.01
N TYR A 288 -14.93 14.11 15.74
CA TYR A 288 -14.59 13.19 14.66
C TYR A 288 -13.07 13.04 14.57
N SER A 289 -12.57 11.82 14.71
CA SER A 289 -11.16 11.49 14.56
C SER A 289 -10.94 10.56 13.37
N PRO A 290 -10.64 11.09 12.17
CA PRO A 290 -10.43 10.26 10.98
C PRO A 290 -9.25 9.32 11.13
N ASN A 291 -8.29 9.66 11.99
CA ASN A 291 -7.09 8.85 12.24
C ASN A 291 -7.39 7.50 12.90
N LYS A 292 -8.61 7.26 13.40
CA LYS A 292 -9.01 6.00 14.03
C LYS A 292 -9.69 5.02 13.07
N LEU A 293 -10.00 5.43 11.84
CA LEU A 293 -10.78 4.65 10.87
C LEU A 293 -9.85 3.99 9.85
N TYR A 294 -9.12 2.96 10.28
CA TYR A 294 -8.15 2.24 9.45
C TYR A 294 -8.60 0.82 9.08
N ASP A 295 -9.64 0.30 9.72
CA ASP A 295 -10.19 -1.03 9.44
C ASP A 295 -11.70 -1.08 9.64
N ARG A 296 -12.33 -2.16 9.14
CA ARG A 296 -13.78 -2.33 9.22
C ARG A 296 -14.28 -2.35 10.66
N PHE A 297 -13.51 -2.93 11.58
CA PHE A 297 -13.88 -3.03 12.99
C PHE A 297 -13.93 -1.65 13.66
N SER A 298 -12.92 -0.80 13.45
CA SER A 298 -12.95 0.58 13.96
C SER A 298 -14.06 1.42 13.32
N ILE A 299 -14.38 1.19 12.04
CA ILE A 299 -15.52 1.83 11.38
C ILE A 299 -16.84 1.38 11.99
N GLU A 300 -16.99 0.09 12.29
CA GLU A 300 -18.19 -0.49 12.92
C GLU A 300 -18.38 -0.02 14.36
N GLU A 301 -17.32 0.01 15.16
CA GLU A 301 -17.34 0.55 16.52
C GLU A 301 -17.76 2.04 16.51
N GLU A 302 -17.19 2.82 15.58
CA GLU A 302 -17.48 4.24 15.48
C GLU A 302 -18.90 4.53 14.95
N ILE A 303 -19.40 3.77 13.97
CA ILE A 303 -20.78 3.87 13.49
C ILE A 303 -21.75 3.49 14.62
N THR A 304 -21.50 2.38 15.32
CA THR A 304 -22.33 1.94 16.45
C THR A 304 -22.37 3.01 17.55
N ARG A 305 -21.21 3.60 17.88
CA ARG A 305 -21.14 4.71 18.84
C ARG A 305 -22.00 5.89 18.43
N ARG A 306 -21.96 6.30 17.16
CA ARG A 306 -22.78 7.41 16.63
C ARG A 306 -24.27 7.08 16.64
N ILE A 307 -24.65 5.85 16.28
CA ILE A 307 -26.04 5.39 16.36
C ILE A 307 -26.54 5.48 17.81
N ASN A 308 -25.73 5.04 18.77
CA ASN A 308 -26.07 5.13 20.20
C ASN A 308 -26.22 6.58 20.66
N MET A 309 -25.36 7.50 20.22
CA MET A 309 -25.48 8.93 20.51
C MET A 309 -26.80 9.51 20.01
N VAL A 310 -27.18 9.22 18.76
CA VAL A 310 -28.46 9.67 18.19
C VAL A 310 -29.63 9.11 19.00
N ASN A 311 -29.59 7.81 19.31
CA ASN A 311 -30.64 7.16 20.09
C ASN A 311 -30.75 7.72 21.52
N ASN A 312 -29.62 8.02 22.18
CA ASN A 312 -29.59 8.64 23.51
C ASN A 312 -30.27 10.00 23.50
N VAL A 313 -29.89 10.86 22.55
CA VAL A 313 -30.46 12.21 22.41
C VAL A 313 -31.97 12.15 22.18
N LEU A 314 -32.43 11.26 21.29
CA LEU A 314 -33.86 11.08 21.05
C LEU A 314 -34.61 10.54 22.28
N ASN A 315 -34.02 9.61 23.04
CA ASN A 315 -34.64 9.11 24.28
C ASN A 315 -34.72 10.21 25.34
N MET A 316 -33.67 11.04 25.49
CA MET A 316 -33.67 12.15 26.43
C MET A 316 -34.74 13.19 26.05
N MET A 317 -34.87 13.52 24.76
CA MET A 317 -35.95 14.40 24.29
C MET A 317 -37.33 13.85 24.65
N ALA A 318 -37.57 12.54 24.43
CA ALA A 318 -38.85 11.91 24.76
C ALA A 318 -39.15 11.89 26.27
N GLN A 319 -38.14 11.60 27.09
CA GLN A 319 -38.28 11.63 28.56
C GLN A 319 -38.65 13.02 29.07
N TYR A 320 -38.00 14.07 28.54
CA TYR A 320 -38.31 15.45 28.89
C TYR A 320 -39.74 15.87 28.51
N GLU A 321 -40.25 15.39 27.37
CA GLU A 321 -41.66 15.62 26.99
C GLU A 321 -42.62 14.88 27.93
N GLU A 322 -42.36 13.62 28.28
CA GLU A 322 -43.17 12.86 29.25
C GLU A 322 -43.19 13.53 30.63
N ASP A 323 -42.04 13.99 31.12
CA ASP A 323 -41.92 14.67 32.41
C ASP A 323 -42.65 16.03 32.43
N LYS A 324 -42.64 16.80 31.32
CA LYS A 324 -43.44 18.03 31.18
C LYS A 324 -44.94 17.74 31.16
N VAL A 325 -45.38 16.65 30.51
CA VAL A 325 -46.79 16.26 30.47
C VAL A 325 -47.28 15.77 31.85
N HIS A 326 -46.44 15.04 32.59
CA HIS A 326 -46.79 14.52 33.92
C HIS A 326 -46.69 15.57 35.04
N SER A 327 -45.75 16.52 34.95
CA SER A 327 -45.69 17.67 35.89
C SER A 327 -46.77 18.74 35.64
N GLY A 328 -47.37 18.75 34.45
CA GLY A 328 -48.48 19.64 34.09
C GLY A 328 -49.85 19.29 34.70
N TYR A 329 -50.04 18.09 35.25
CA TYR A 329 -51.29 17.66 35.94
C TYR A 329 -51.38 18.14 37.41
N GLY A 330 -50.86 19.33 37.68
CA GLY A 330 -50.75 19.89 39.03
C GLY A 330 -51.12 21.36 39.14
N ARG A 331 -51.93 21.93 38.24
CA ARG A 331 -52.60 23.23 38.45
C ARG A 331 -53.97 23.24 37.78
N VAL A 332 -54.99 22.89 38.57
CA VAL A 332 -56.37 23.36 38.39
C VAL A 332 -56.48 24.73 39.06
#